data_AF-A5AXK8-F1
#
_entry.id   AF-A5AXK8-F1
#
_cell.length_a   1.000
_cell.length_b   1.000
_cell.length_c   1.000
_cell.angle_alpha   90.00
_cell.angle_beta   90.00
_cell.angle_gamma   90.00
#
_symmetry.space_group_name_H-M   'P 1'
#
loop_
_entity.id
_entity.type
_entity.pdbx_description
1 polymer ?
#
loop_
_entity_poly.entity_id
_entity_poly.type
_entity_poly.pdbx_seq_one_letter_code
_entity_poly.pdbx_strand_id
1 'polypeptide(L)'
;MAFMAVLESDLRALSAEARRRYPAVKDGAEHGILKLRSLSSPSEIAHNEDILRIFLMACEVRNVKLSVIGLSCLQKLISHDAVAPSALKEILSTLKDVSSDCHWYEQNASCSILNGLWWIGMLLLWSHNAFFLVTLIVN
;
A
#
# COMPACT_ATOMS: atom_id res chain seq x y z
N MET A 1 0.59 -2.88 -18.25
CA MET A 1 0.54 -4.26 -17.71
C MET A 1 1.37 -4.46 -16.44
N ALA A 2 2.47 -3.71 -16.21
CA ALA A 2 3.33 -3.91 -15.02
C ALA A 2 2.63 -3.66 -13.68
N PHE A 3 1.79 -2.62 -13.56
CA PHE A 3 1.11 -2.28 -12.30
C PHE A 3 0.25 -3.42 -11.74
N MET A 4 -0.60 -4.03 -12.57
CA MET A 4 -1.48 -5.13 -12.16
C MET A 4 -0.68 -6.33 -11.63
N ALA A 5 0.46 -6.65 -12.26
CA ALA A 5 1.33 -7.73 -11.81
C ALA A 5 2.01 -7.42 -10.47
N VAL A 6 2.44 -6.17 -10.26
CA VAL A 6 2.99 -5.71 -8.98
C VAL A 6 1.92 -5.77 -7.88
N LEU A 7 0.71 -5.31 -8.17
CA LEU A 7 -0.42 -5.34 -7.24
C LEU A 7 -0.81 -6.79 -6.87
N GLU A 8 -0.83 -7.71 -7.83
CA GLU A 8 -1.04 -9.14 -7.54
C GLU A 8 0.08 -9.69 -6.64
N SER A 9 1.33 -9.33 -6.90
CA SER A 9 2.48 -9.72 -6.08
C SER A 9 2.35 -9.21 -4.65
N ASP A 10 1.93 -7.96 -4.46
CA ASP A 10 1.73 -7.37 -3.13
C ASP A 10 0.61 -8.10 -2.37
N LEU A 11 -0.51 -8.41 -3.02
CA LEU A 11 -1.59 -9.20 -2.40
C LEU A 11 -1.13 -10.62 -2.03
N ARG A 12 -0.31 -11.26 -2.85
CA ARG A 12 0.27 -12.58 -2.54
C ARG A 12 1.20 -12.51 -1.34
N ALA A 13 2.05 -11.49 -1.28
CA ALA A 13 2.92 -11.25 -0.14
C ALA A 13 2.09 -10.99 1.14
N LEU A 14 1.02 -10.21 1.01
CA LEU A 14 0.12 -9.90 2.11
C LEU A 14 -0.58 -11.16 2.64
N SER A 15 -1.12 -11.99 1.74
CA SER A 15 -1.71 -13.29 2.10
C SER A 15 -0.70 -14.20 2.81
N ALA A 16 0.52 -14.30 2.27
CA ALA A 16 1.58 -15.15 2.84
C ALA A 16 2.01 -14.70 4.25
N GLU A 17 2.08 -13.39 4.48
CA GLU A 17 2.40 -12.83 5.80
C GLU A 17 1.23 -12.98 6.78
N ALA A 18 0.00 -12.78 6.32
CA ALA A 18 -1.21 -12.85 7.15
C ALA A 18 -1.59 -14.28 7.56
N ARG A 19 -1.21 -15.30 6.77
CA ARG A 19 -1.71 -16.69 6.90
C ARG A 19 -1.62 -17.32 8.29
N ARG A 20 -0.65 -16.90 9.12
CA ARG A 20 -0.40 -17.51 10.44
C ARG A 20 -1.26 -16.92 11.55
N ARG A 21 -1.55 -15.62 11.48
CA ARG A 21 -2.10 -14.85 12.61
C ARG A 21 -3.36 -14.06 12.27
N TYR A 22 -3.60 -13.81 10.98
CA TYR A 22 -4.64 -12.90 10.50
C TYR A 22 -5.41 -13.55 9.35
N PRO A 23 -6.19 -14.61 9.61
CA PRO A 23 -6.92 -15.33 8.57
C PRO A 23 -7.87 -14.42 7.77
N ALA A 24 -8.50 -13.43 8.44
CA ALA A 24 -9.36 -12.45 7.75
C ALA A 24 -8.63 -11.63 6.68
N VAL A 25 -7.40 -11.18 6.97
CA VAL A 25 -6.56 -10.43 6.01
C VAL A 25 -6.09 -11.36 4.89
N LYS A 26 -5.75 -12.62 5.22
CA LYS A 26 -5.37 -13.63 4.22
C LYS A 26 -6.52 -13.89 3.24
N ASP A 27 -7.73 -14.14 3.75
CA ASP A 27 -8.91 -14.40 2.93
C ASP A 27 -9.29 -13.18 2.11
N GLY A 28 -9.21 -11.99 2.69
CA GLY A 28 -9.36 -10.72 1.98
C GLY A 28 -8.37 -10.60 0.81
N ALA A 29 -7.09 -10.86 1.05
CA ALA A 29 -6.05 -10.81 0.02
C ALA A 29 -6.25 -11.85 -1.10
N GLU A 30 -6.62 -13.08 -0.76
CA GLU A 30 -6.94 -14.14 -1.73
C GLU A 30 -8.15 -13.74 -2.61
N HIS A 31 -9.19 -13.20 -1.98
CA HIS A 31 -10.36 -12.68 -2.69
C HIS A 31 -10.00 -11.47 -3.57
N GLY A 32 -9.15 -10.59 -3.08
CA GLY A 32 -8.60 -9.45 -3.82
C GLY A 32 -7.85 -9.89 -5.08
N ILE A 33 -7.07 -10.97 -5.03
CA ILE A 33 -6.35 -11.52 -6.20
C ILE A 33 -7.35 -12.01 -7.26
N LEU A 34 -8.39 -12.75 -6.84
CA LEU A 34 -9.43 -13.22 -7.76
C LEU A 34 -10.14 -12.05 -8.43
N LYS A 35 -10.49 -11.02 -7.63
CA LYS A 35 -11.12 -9.80 -8.16
C LYS A 35 -10.19 -9.07 -9.11
N LEU A 36 -8.91 -8.91 -8.75
CA LEU A 36 -7.91 -8.23 -9.58
C LEU A 36 -7.76 -8.85 -10.97
N ARG A 37 -7.86 -10.19 -11.09
CA ARG A 37 -7.83 -10.87 -12.40
C ARG A 37 -9.02 -10.58 -13.30
N SER A 38 -10.15 -10.18 -12.71
CA SER A 38 -11.33 -9.76 -13.48
C SER A 38 -11.24 -8.29 -13.93
N LEU A 39 -10.31 -7.51 -13.37
CA LEU A 39 -10.11 -6.10 -13.70
C LEU A 39 -9.00 -5.97 -14.74
N SER A 40 -9.19 -5.10 -15.72
CA SER A 40 -8.22 -4.90 -16.81
C SER A 40 -7.43 -3.61 -16.72
N SER A 41 -7.89 -2.66 -15.89
CA SER A 41 -7.35 -1.31 -15.80
C SER A 41 -7.30 -0.74 -14.37
N PRO A 42 -6.36 0.19 -14.07
CA PRO A 42 -6.31 0.91 -12.79
C PRO A 42 -7.59 1.69 -12.48
N SER A 43 -8.25 2.22 -13.51
CA SER A 43 -9.51 2.95 -13.35
C SER A 43 -10.61 2.04 -12.79
N GLU A 44 -10.69 0.78 -13.20
CA GLU A 44 -11.65 -0.18 -12.62
C GLU A 44 -11.35 -0.49 -11.14
N ILE A 45 -10.07 -0.45 -10.73
CA ILE A 45 -9.68 -0.59 -9.33
C ILE A 45 -10.16 0.62 -8.53
N ALA A 46 -10.05 1.83 -9.07
CA ALA A 46 -10.53 3.05 -8.40
C ALA A 46 -12.04 3.02 -8.11
N HIS A 47 -12.83 2.32 -8.95
CA HIS A 47 -14.26 2.10 -8.74
C HIS A 47 -14.56 0.92 -7.79
N ASN A 48 -13.56 0.11 -7.48
CA ASN A 48 -13.66 -1.09 -6.66
C ASN A 48 -12.86 -0.94 -5.36
N GLU A 49 -13.48 -0.31 -4.35
CA GLU A 49 -12.86 -0.05 -3.06
C GLU A 49 -12.49 -1.33 -2.27
N ASP A 50 -12.98 -2.51 -2.66
CA ASP A 50 -12.64 -3.76 -1.97
C ASP A 50 -11.14 -4.07 -2.00
N ILE A 51 -10.46 -3.76 -3.11
CA ILE A 51 -9.01 -3.95 -3.22
C ILE A 51 -8.30 -2.99 -2.25
N LEU A 52 -8.76 -1.74 -2.19
CA LEU A 52 -8.21 -0.74 -1.28
C LEU A 52 -8.41 -1.15 0.19
N ARG A 53 -9.61 -1.60 0.55
CA ARG A 53 -9.96 -2.02 1.92
C ARG A 53 -9.05 -3.11 2.44
N ILE A 54 -8.63 -4.06 1.62
CA ILE A 54 -7.72 -5.14 2.05
C ILE A 54 -6.38 -4.56 2.55
N PHE A 55 -5.84 -3.55 1.86
CA PHE A 55 -4.60 -2.90 2.27
C PHE A 55 -4.79 -2.00 3.49
N LEU A 56 -5.95 -1.35 3.61
CA LEU A 56 -6.29 -0.58 4.82
C LEU A 56 -6.41 -1.50 6.04
N MET A 57 -7.13 -2.62 5.92
CA MET A 57 -7.23 -3.64 6.96
C MET A 57 -5.86 -4.19 7.36
N ALA A 58 -4.95 -4.40 6.39
CA ALA A 58 -3.59 -4.82 6.68
C ALA A 58 -2.81 -3.80 7.53
N CYS A 59 -3.02 -2.51 7.28
CA CYS A 59 -2.44 -1.43 8.07
C CYS A 59 -3.00 -1.38 9.50
N GLU A 60 -4.31 -1.59 9.66
CA GLU A 60 -5.02 -1.55 10.95
C GLU A 60 -4.61 -2.65 11.93
N VAL A 61 -4.11 -3.78 11.43
CA VAL A 61 -3.72 -4.95 12.22
C VAL A 61 -2.51 -4.68 13.15
N ARG A 62 -1.89 -3.50 13.05
CA ARG A 62 -0.73 -3.04 13.84
C ARG A 62 0.45 -4.01 13.80
N ASN A 63 0.57 -4.75 12.71
CA ASN A 63 1.71 -5.62 12.47
C ASN A 63 2.65 -4.95 11.48
N VAL A 64 3.89 -4.67 11.90
CA VAL A 64 4.86 -3.92 11.10
C VAL A 64 5.01 -4.47 9.69
N LYS A 65 5.09 -5.79 9.51
CA LYS A 65 5.29 -6.40 8.18
C LYS A 65 4.05 -6.24 7.28
N LEU A 66 2.85 -6.47 7.82
CA LEU A 66 1.62 -6.29 7.06
C LEU A 66 1.38 -4.83 6.70
N SER A 67 1.60 -3.93 7.66
CA SER A 67 1.50 -2.49 7.44
C SER A 67 2.52 -2.02 6.38
N VAL A 68 3.76 -2.52 6.37
CA VAL A 68 4.75 -2.16 5.33
C VAL A 68 4.29 -2.58 3.93
N ILE A 69 3.79 -3.81 3.78
CA ILE A 69 3.26 -4.30 2.50
C ILE A 69 2.03 -3.47 2.07
N GLY A 70 1.11 -3.22 3.01
CA GLY A 70 -0.09 -2.42 2.80
C GLY A 70 0.22 -1.00 2.34
N LEU A 71 1.07 -0.29 3.08
CA LEU A 71 1.48 1.09 2.77
C LEU A 71 2.22 1.19 1.43
N SER A 72 3.12 0.25 1.13
CA SER A 72 3.82 0.21 -0.16
C SER A 72 2.83 0.08 -1.32
N CYS A 73 1.80 -0.74 -1.14
CA CYS A 73 0.78 -0.91 -2.16
C CYS A 73 -0.16 0.31 -2.28
N LEU A 74 -0.56 0.91 -1.16
CA LEU A 74 -1.35 2.15 -1.15
C LEU A 74 -0.64 3.27 -1.89
N GLN A 75 0.68 3.42 -1.69
CA GLN A 75 1.48 4.39 -2.43
C GLN A 75 1.46 4.13 -3.95
N LYS A 76 1.58 2.85 -4.38
CA LYS A 76 1.52 2.48 -5.80
C LYS A 76 0.13 2.74 -6.38
N LEU A 77 -0.94 2.45 -5.64
CA LEU A 77 -2.32 2.72 -6.04
C LEU A 77 -2.53 4.22 -6.29
N ILE A 78 -2.06 5.08 -5.37
CA ILE A 78 -2.13 6.54 -5.53
C ILE A 78 -1.31 7.00 -6.74
N SER A 79 -0.10 6.46 -6.90
CA SER A 79 0.81 6.83 -8.01
C SER A 79 0.29 6.47 -9.39
N HIS A 80 -0.67 5.54 -9.47
CA HIS A 80 -1.28 5.06 -10.70
C HIS A 80 -2.74 5.52 -10.88
N ASP A 81 -3.20 6.52 -10.10
CA ASP A 81 -4.58 7.01 -10.11
C ASP A 81 -5.64 5.89 -9.95
N ALA A 82 -5.26 4.83 -9.23
CA ALA A 82 -6.11 3.66 -8.98
C ALA A 82 -6.94 3.79 -7.70
N VAL A 83 -7.12 5.03 -7.21
CA VAL A 83 -7.82 5.37 -5.98
C VAL A 83 -8.77 6.52 -6.25
N ALA A 84 -10.02 6.39 -5.78
CA ALA A 84 -10.97 7.50 -5.83
C ALA A 84 -10.53 8.65 -4.90
N PRO A 85 -10.74 9.92 -5.28
CA PRO A 85 -10.34 11.07 -4.46
C PRO A 85 -11.03 11.10 -3.08
N SER A 86 -12.22 10.50 -2.96
CA SER A 86 -12.92 10.30 -1.68
C SER A 86 -12.15 9.39 -0.72
N ALA A 87 -11.52 8.33 -1.24
CA ALA A 87 -10.81 7.34 -0.46
C ALA A 87 -9.38 7.81 -0.09
N LEU A 88 -8.85 8.82 -0.77
CA LEU A 88 -7.56 9.42 -0.42
C LEU A 88 -7.56 9.88 1.04
N LYS A 89 -8.64 10.51 1.51
CA LYS A 89 -8.76 10.96 2.91
C LYS A 89 -8.61 9.81 3.90
N GLU A 90 -9.19 8.65 3.60
CA GLU A 90 -9.14 7.44 4.43
C GLU A 90 -7.75 6.81 4.45
N ILE A 91 -7.06 6.81 3.30
CA ILE A 91 -5.67 6.36 3.21
C ILE A 91 -4.78 7.25 4.09
N LEU A 92 -4.97 8.58 4.02
CA LEU A 92 -4.16 9.52 4.79
C LEU A 92 -4.41 9.43 6.29
N SER A 93 -5.64 9.23 6.73
CA SER A 93 -5.91 8.97 8.15
C SER A 93 -5.21 7.69 8.60
N THR A 94 -5.29 6.62 7.81
CA THR A 94 -4.65 5.34 8.14
C THR A 94 -3.12 5.46 8.22
N LEU A 95 -2.49 6.17 7.27
CA LEU A 95 -1.06 6.48 7.29
C LEU A 95 -0.66 7.24 8.56
N LYS A 96 -1.45 8.26 8.93
CA LYS A 96 -1.21 9.06 10.13
C LYS A 96 -1.28 8.20 11.40
N ASP A 97 -2.28 7.34 11.49
CA ASP A 97 -2.47 6.44 12.64
C ASP A 97 -1.29 5.45 12.76
N VAL A 98 -0.89 4.81 11.65
CA VAL A 98 0.25 3.89 11.63
C VAL A 98 1.56 4.59 12.01
N SER A 99 1.76 5.84 11.58
CA SER A 99 2.94 6.63 11.94
C SER A 99 2.97 7.08 13.41
N SER A 100 1.81 7.15 14.05
CA SER A 100 1.68 7.58 15.45
C SER A 100 1.91 6.43 16.43
N ASP A 101 1.86 5.17 15.97
CA ASP A 101 2.20 4.01 16.78
C ASP A 101 3.73 3.92 16.98
N CYS A 102 4.23 4.23 18.19
CA CYS A 102 5.66 4.19 18.53
C CYS A 102 6.36 2.85 18.22
N HIS A 103 5.61 1.75 18.23
CA HIS A 103 6.12 0.40 17.90
C HIS A 103 6.65 0.30 16.46
N TRP A 104 6.13 1.15 15.56
CA TRP A 104 6.52 1.18 14.15
C TRP A 104 7.91 1.78 13.94
N TYR A 105 8.34 2.71 14.81
CA TYR A 105 9.64 3.38 14.70
C TYR A 105 10.81 2.46 15.11
N GLU A 106 10.63 1.64 16.14
CA GLU A 106 11.67 0.76 16.69
C GLU A 106 12.12 -0.33 15.68
N GLN A 107 11.17 -0.92 14.95
CA GLN A 107 11.45 -2.02 14.01
C GLN A 107 11.81 -1.57 12.60
N ASN A 108 11.43 -0.34 12.20
CA ASN A 108 11.76 0.20 10.87
C ASN A 108 12.89 1.23 10.87
N ALA A 109 13.45 1.63 12.02
CA ALA A 109 14.65 2.47 12.08
C ALA A 109 15.86 1.85 11.33
N SER A 110 15.95 0.52 11.24
CA SER A 110 16.96 -0.19 10.45
C SER A 110 16.66 -0.22 8.94
N CYS A 111 15.42 0.01 8.52
CA CYS A 111 15.00 0.04 7.11
C CYS A 111 15.30 1.38 6.43
N SER A 112 15.44 2.48 7.17
CA SER A 112 15.70 3.81 6.58
C SER A 112 17.06 3.91 5.86
N ILE A 113 18.08 3.15 6.30
CA ILE A 113 19.42 3.19 5.69
C ILE A 113 19.47 2.36 4.39
N LEU A 114 18.74 1.23 4.33
CA LEU A 114 18.66 0.39 3.13
C LEU A 114 17.65 0.94 2.10
N ASN A 115 16.58 1.61 2.54
CA ASN A 115 15.65 2.30 1.64
C ASN A 115 16.21 3.63 1.11
N GLY A 116 17.19 4.26 1.78
CA GLY A 116 17.84 5.48 1.28
C GLY A 116 18.49 5.32 -0.10
N LEU A 117 19.10 4.16 -0.37
CA LEU A 117 19.69 3.84 -1.68
C LEU A 117 18.64 3.57 -2.77
N TRP A 118 17.46 3.07 -2.39
CA TRP A 118 16.35 2.86 -3.30
C TRP A 118 15.59 4.17 -3.59
N TRP A 119 15.47 5.05 -2.58
CA TRP A 119 14.91 6.39 -2.72
C TRP A 119 15.73 7.27 -3.63
N ILE A 120 17.07 7.23 -3.57
CA ILE A 120 17.93 8.01 -4.47
C ILE A 120 17.75 7.57 -5.93
N GLY A 121 17.62 6.25 -6.18
CA GLY A 121 17.35 5.73 -7.52
C GLY A 121 15.95 6.07 -8.05
N MET A 122 14.95 6.09 -7.17
CA MET A 122 13.57 6.42 -7.53
C MET A 122 13.36 7.93 -7.70
N LEU A 123 14.07 8.78 -6.93
CA LEU A 123 14.04 10.24 -7.05
C LEU A 123 14.56 10.72 -8.42
N LEU A 124 15.51 10.00 -9.02
CA LEU A 124 16.00 10.27 -10.38
C LEU A 124 15.03 9.82 -11.48
N LEU A 125 14.10 8.90 -11.20
CA LEU A 125 13.09 8.41 -12.15
C LEU A 125 11.70 9.05 -11.97
N TRP A 126 11.47 9.74 -10.84
CA TRP A 126 10.19 10.39 -10.48
C TRP A 126 10.16 11.90 -10.79
N SER A 127 11.04 12.37 -11.66
CA SER A 127 10.98 13.74 -12.17
C SER A 127 9.98 13.82 -13.33
N HIS A 128 8.67 13.83 -13.04
CA HIS A 128 7.78 14.81 -13.71
C HIS A 128 6.31 14.92 -13.27
N ASN A 129 5.69 14.09 -12.42
CA ASN A 129 4.25 14.33 -12.14
C ASN A 129 3.62 13.98 -10.78
N ALA A 130 4.22 13.13 -9.92
CA ALA A 130 3.49 12.66 -8.72
C ALA A 130 4.08 13.11 -7.37
N PHE A 131 5.22 13.79 -7.34
CA PHE A 131 5.93 14.12 -6.09
C PHE A 131 5.28 15.25 -5.28
N PHE A 132 4.47 16.12 -5.90
CA PHE A 132 3.92 17.28 -5.19
C PHE A 132 2.82 16.90 -4.19
N LEU A 133 2.13 15.77 -4.38
CA LEU A 133 1.01 15.42 -3.52
C LEU A 133 1.46 14.83 -2.17
N VAL A 134 2.53 14.01 -2.16
CA VAL A 134 2.96 13.32 -0.94
C VAL A 134 3.72 14.25 0.02
N THR A 135 4.49 15.21 -0.49
CA THR A 135 5.19 16.19 0.36
C THR A 135 4.26 17.22 0.99
N LEU A 136 3.09 17.51 0.39
CA LEU A 136 2.11 18.46 0.95
C LEU A 136 1.25 17.86 2.07
N ILE A 137 1.21 16.53 2.20
CA ILE A 137 0.39 15.83 3.19
C ILE A 137 1.15 15.65 4.53
N VAL A 138 2.47 15.83 4.51
CA VAL A 138 3.35 15.69 5.69
C VAL A 138 3.81 17.06 6.24
N ASN A 139 3.20 18.16 5.80
CA ASN A 139 3.40 19.49 6.38
C ASN A 139 2.07 20.10 6.85
#